data_AF-A0A371JPT6-F1
#
_entry.id   AF-A0A371JPT6-F1
#
_cell.length_a   1.000
_cell.length_b   1.000
_cell.length_c   1.000
_cell.angle_alpha   90.00
_cell.angle_beta   90.00
_cell.angle_gamma   90.00
#
_symmetry.space_group_name_H-M   'P 1'
#
loop_
_entity.id
_entity.type
_entity.pdbx_description
1 polymer ?
#
loop_
_entity_poly.entity_id
_entity_poly.type
_entity_poly.pdbx_seq_one_letter_code
_entity_poly.pdbx_strand_id
1 'polypeptide(L)'
;MAIQLRKSYKFALRSSLLATAFITAFFVFVIINAQGSIDWWLAVIFALGCFIICFIILQIRVERFIYRRIKKIYDDVSLLESSTFSSKPVITDMKTLTQEIEKFAEGKKIEIDTLKIREEYRKDFLGNVSHELKTPLFTVQGYILTLLDGAMKDKKLREKYLQRASKGVERLIYIVKDLDLITKLEVGGLKLEREDFDIIELIQNVFDLLEMKAAQKDITLTFDMEYQDSIYVNADREKIQQVVSNLLVNSIKYGHPNGTTEVSIENLIKNKVIIRVTDNGEGIPKEHIPRLFERFYRVDQSGSRSEGGSGLGLSIVKHIIEAHGEKIYVESEVDVGSEFSFTLEKTENNAS
;
A
#
# COMPACT_ATOMS: atom_id res chain seq x y z
N MET A 1 -5.96 0.05 35.10
CA MET A 1 -5.18 0.76 36.15
C MET A 1 -5.58 0.41 37.60
N ALA A 2 -6.85 0.56 38.01
CA ALA A 2 -7.28 0.27 39.40
C ALA A 2 -7.07 -1.19 39.86
N ILE A 3 -7.07 -2.15 38.93
CA ILE A 3 -6.97 -3.59 39.23
C ILE A 3 -5.52 -3.99 39.60
N GLN A 4 -4.49 -3.43 38.94
CA GLN A 4 -3.08 -3.74 39.24
C GLN A 4 -2.62 -3.07 40.53
N LEU A 5 -3.03 -1.81 40.77
CA LEU A 5 -2.85 -1.14 42.07
C LEU A 5 -3.51 -1.96 43.19
N ARG A 6 -4.76 -2.40 43.02
CA ARG A 6 -5.43 -3.29 43.99
C ARG A 6 -4.69 -4.61 44.23
N LYS A 7 -4.03 -5.20 43.22
CA LYS A 7 -3.26 -6.44 43.39
C LYS A 7 -1.95 -6.21 44.15
N SER A 8 -1.22 -5.13 43.86
CA SER A 8 -0.01 -4.75 44.60
C SER A 8 -0.33 -4.45 46.07
N TYR A 9 -1.38 -3.66 46.33
CA TYR A 9 -1.85 -3.36 47.69
C TYR A 9 -2.32 -4.62 48.43
N LYS A 10 -3.06 -5.53 47.77
CA LYS A 10 -3.48 -6.81 48.38
C LYS A 10 -2.28 -7.71 48.73
N PHE A 11 -1.25 -7.73 47.90
CA PHE A 11 -0.02 -8.47 48.18
C PHE A 11 0.76 -7.85 49.35
N ALA A 12 0.97 -6.53 49.33
CA ALA A 12 1.63 -5.81 50.43
C ALA A 12 0.88 -5.99 51.75
N LEU A 13 -0.46 -5.93 51.73
CA LEU A 13 -1.32 -6.12 52.90
C LEU A 13 -1.22 -7.54 53.49
N ARG A 14 -1.28 -8.58 52.66
CA ARG A 14 -1.17 -9.97 53.14
C ARG A 14 0.23 -10.27 53.69
N SER A 15 1.25 -9.78 53.00
CA SER A 15 2.65 -9.98 53.41
C SER A 15 3.00 -9.18 54.67
N SER A 16 2.50 -7.95 54.81
CA SER A 16 2.70 -7.15 56.03
C SER A 16 1.95 -7.73 57.23
N LEU A 17 0.74 -8.28 57.04
CA LEU A 17 0.01 -8.98 58.11
C LEU A 17 0.79 -10.18 58.63
N LEU A 18 1.31 -11.04 57.74
CA LEU A 18 2.12 -12.19 58.12
C LEU A 18 3.41 -11.80 58.84
N ALA A 19 4.12 -10.79 58.32
CA ALA A 19 5.35 -10.28 58.95
C ALA A 19 5.08 -9.68 60.33
N THR A 20 3.99 -8.91 60.47
CA THR A 20 3.60 -8.31 61.75
C THR A 20 3.22 -9.37 62.77
N ALA A 21 2.46 -10.40 62.37
CA ALA A 21 2.09 -11.50 63.25
C ALA A 21 3.34 -12.22 63.81
N PHE A 22 4.36 -12.44 62.96
CA PHE A 22 5.60 -13.07 63.39
C PHE A 22 6.42 -12.19 64.34
N ILE A 23 6.56 -10.90 64.03
CA ILE A 23 7.32 -9.93 64.85
C ILE A 23 6.65 -9.73 66.21
N THR A 24 5.32 -9.65 66.24
CA THR A 24 4.55 -9.47 67.48
C THR A 24 4.58 -10.73 68.34
N ALA A 25 4.45 -11.92 67.76
CA ALA A 25 4.59 -13.18 68.49
C ALA A 25 5.98 -13.32 69.13
N PHE A 26 7.04 -12.94 68.40
CA PHE A 26 8.40 -12.94 68.94
C PHE A 26 8.58 -11.92 70.07
N PHE A 27 8.04 -10.71 69.92
CA PHE A 27 8.07 -9.66 70.94
C PHE A 27 7.37 -10.10 72.24
N VAL A 28 6.18 -10.68 72.12
CA VAL A 28 5.43 -11.24 73.25
C VAL A 28 6.22 -12.36 73.93
N PHE A 29 6.83 -13.27 73.16
CA PHE A 29 7.67 -14.35 73.70
C PHE A 29 8.86 -13.80 74.51
N VAL A 30 9.54 -12.76 74.03
CA VAL A 30 10.67 -12.14 74.75
C VAL A 30 10.22 -11.47 76.05
N ILE A 31 9.09 -10.75 76.05
CA ILE A 31 8.57 -10.08 77.26
C ILE A 31 8.17 -11.09 78.34
N ILE A 32 7.50 -12.19 77.96
CA ILE A 32 7.14 -13.26 78.91
C ILE A 32 8.39 -13.80 79.62
N ASN A 33 9.45 -14.09 78.86
CA ASN A 33 10.68 -14.64 79.42
C ASN A 33 11.46 -13.63 80.29
N ALA A 34 11.32 -12.33 80.04
CA ALA A 34 12.06 -11.29 80.75
C ALA A 34 11.37 -10.77 82.03
N GLN A 35 10.06 -10.60 82.02
CA GLN A 35 9.32 -9.91 83.10
C GLN A 35 8.19 -10.74 83.74
N GLY A 36 7.82 -11.90 83.18
CA GLY A 36 6.82 -12.81 83.75
C GLY A 36 5.35 -12.36 83.67
N SER A 37 5.06 -11.11 83.30
CA SER A 37 3.71 -10.57 83.06
C SER A 37 3.67 -9.69 81.81
N ILE A 38 2.56 -9.74 81.05
CA ILE A 38 2.37 -8.96 79.81
C ILE A 38 1.31 -7.87 80.02
N ASP A 39 1.63 -6.65 79.60
CA ASP A 39 0.62 -5.64 79.30
C ASP A 39 0.13 -5.80 77.85
N TRP A 40 -1.11 -6.25 77.70
CA TRP A 40 -1.74 -6.49 76.40
C TRP A 40 -1.94 -5.21 75.59
N TRP A 41 -2.11 -4.04 76.23
CA TRP A 41 -2.25 -2.78 75.51
C TRP A 41 -0.97 -2.37 74.81
N LEU A 42 0.18 -2.57 75.48
CA LEU A 42 1.49 -2.31 74.90
C LEU A 42 1.76 -3.21 73.68
N ALA A 43 1.37 -4.49 73.76
CA ALA A 43 1.52 -5.43 72.64
C ALA A 43 0.67 -5.04 71.41
N VAL A 44 -0.56 -4.55 71.63
CA VAL A 44 -1.44 -4.09 70.53
C VAL A 44 -0.90 -2.83 69.87
N ILE A 45 -0.42 -1.86 70.64
CA ILE A 45 0.18 -0.62 70.11
C ILE A 45 1.43 -0.95 69.29
N PHE A 46 2.28 -1.85 69.80
CA PHE A 46 3.46 -2.33 69.09
C PHE A 46 3.10 -3.04 67.77
N ALA A 47 2.07 -3.89 67.79
CA ALA A 47 1.58 -4.57 66.59
C ALA A 47 1.11 -3.61 65.50
N LEU A 48 0.33 -2.59 65.87
CA LEU A 48 -0.16 -1.57 64.93
C LEU A 48 0.99 -0.75 64.33
N GLY A 49 1.95 -0.33 65.16
CA GLY A 49 3.14 0.40 64.69
C GLY A 49 3.98 -0.43 63.71
N CYS A 50 4.29 -1.67 64.06
CA CYS A 50 5.01 -2.60 63.19
C CYS A 50 4.27 -2.86 61.88
N PHE A 51 2.94 -3.00 61.93
CA PHE A 51 2.12 -3.21 60.75
C PHE A 51 2.23 -2.05 59.76
N ILE A 52 2.05 -0.82 60.24
CA ILE A 52 2.10 0.39 59.40
C ILE A 52 3.48 0.51 58.73
N ILE A 53 4.55 0.35 59.51
CA ILE A 53 5.93 0.45 59.00
C ILE A 53 6.20 -0.66 57.97
N CYS A 54 5.86 -1.90 58.27
CA CYS A 54 6.07 -3.03 57.37
C CYS A 54 5.28 -2.88 56.06
N PHE A 55 4.02 -2.43 56.17
CA PHE A 55 3.17 -2.18 55.02
C PHE A 55 3.74 -1.08 54.10
N ILE A 56 4.15 0.07 54.66
CA ILE A 56 4.75 1.17 53.90
C ILE A 56 6.04 0.72 53.21
N ILE A 57 6.94 0.02 53.91
CA ILE A 57 8.21 -0.47 53.34
C ILE A 57 7.95 -1.44 52.18
N LEU A 58 7.07 -2.43 52.39
CA LEU A 58 6.74 -3.42 51.37
C LEU A 58 6.09 -2.77 50.15
N GLN A 59 5.17 -1.83 50.36
CA GLN A 59 4.52 -1.12 49.27
C GLN A 59 5.52 -0.35 48.42
N ILE A 60 6.41 0.44 49.05
CA ILE A 60 7.46 1.19 48.35
C ILE A 60 8.41 0.25 47.61
N ARG A 61 8.79 -0.89 48.23
CA ARG A 61 9.69 -1.88 47.61
C ARG A 61 9.07 -2.52 46.37
N VAL A 62 7.80 -2.95 46.46
CA VAL A 62 7.08 -3.58 45.34
C VAL A 62 6.88 -2.59 44.20
N GLU A 63 6.49 -1.34 44.49
CA GLU A 63 6.32 -0.30 43.48
C GLU A 63 7.63 0.02 42.76
N ARG A 64 8.73 0.23 43.51
CA ARG A 64 10.06 0.42 42.90
C ARG A 64 10.56 -0.79 42.12
N PHE A 65 10.17 -2.01 42.50
CA PHE A 65 10.53 -3.23 41.78
C PHE A 65 9.82 -3.31 40.43
N ILE A 66 8.51 -3.06 40.41
CA ILE A 66 7.69 -3.06 39.19
C ILE A 66 8.15 -1.94 38.24
N TYR A 67 8.34 -0.73 38.75
CA TYR A 67 8.85 0.40 37.96
C TYR A 67 10.18 0.05 37.28
N ARG A 68 11.15 -0.45 38.05
CA ARG A 68 12.47 -0.82 37.50
C ARG A 68 12.36 -1.91 36.44
N ARG A 69 11.49 -2.90 36.63
CA ARG A 69 11.29 -3.99 35.66
C ARG A 69 10.66 -3.49 34.36
N ILE A 70 9.65 -2.62 34.46
CA ILE A 70 8.97 -2.04 33.29
C ILE A 70 9.89 -1.07 32.55
N LYS A 71 10.58 -0.19 33.29
CA LYS A 71 11.58 0.71 32.71
C LYS A 71 12.67 -0.05 31.96
N LYS A 72 13.15 -1.17 32.52
CA LYS A 72 14.14 -1.99 31.82
C LYS A 72 13.62 -2.55 30.49
N ILE A 73 12.37 -3.02 30.45
CA ILE A 73 11.75 -3.51 29.20
C ILE A 73 11.61 -2.36 28.19
N TYR A 74 11.21 -1.17 28.64
CA TYR A 74 11.14 0.02 27.81
C TYR A 74 12.52 0.39 27.25
N ASP A 75 13.54 0.48 28.11
CA ASP A 75 14.91 0.82 27.73
C ASP A 75 15.45 -0.21 26.73
N ASP A 76 15.29 -1.52 27.00
CA ASP A 76 15.74 -2.62 26.11
C ASP A 76 15.05 -2.56 24.73
N VAL A 77 13.77 -2.21 24.67
CA VAL A 77 13.03 -2.08 23.40
C VAL A 77 13.38 -0.77 22.67
N SER A 78 13.60 0.32 23.39
CA SER A 78 14.00 1.62 22.81
C SER A 78 15.41 1.59 22.21
N LEU A 79 16.31 0.76 22.76
CA LEU A 79 17.67 0.59 22.26
C LEU A 79 17.72 -0.09 20.88
N LEU A 80 16.65 -0.76 20.46
CA LEU A 80 16.50 -1.29 19.10
C LEU A 80 16.24 -0.19 18.05
N GLU A 81 15.96 1.05 18.46
CA GLU A 81 15.69 2.21 17.58
C GLU A 81 16.53 3.45 17.94
N SER A 82 17.85 3.28 18.06
CA SER A 82 18.79 4.30 18.53
C SER A 82 18.93 5.59 17.69
N SER A 83 18.11 5.83 16.66
CA SER A 83 18.28 6.98 15.75
C SER A 83 17.30 8.13 15.95
N THR A 84 16.22 7.97 16.70
CA THR A 84 15.26 9.06 16.91
C THR A 84 14.54 8.85 18.22
N PHE A 85 14.99 9.47 19.30
CA PHE A 85 14.13 10.15 20.28
C PHE A 85 15.01 10.78 21.35
N SER A 86 15.08 12.11 21.30
CA SER A 86 15.78 12.94 22.27
C SER A 86 15.27 12.66 23.69
N SER A 87 16.23 12.54 24.61
CA SER A 87 16.09 12.31 26.04
C SER A 87 15.08 13.26 26.69
N LYS A 88 13.83 12.80 26.81
CA LYS A 88 12.79 13.47 27.59
C LYS A 88 12.86 13.05 29.07
N PRO A 89 12.41 13.93 29.99
CA PRO A 89 12.74 13.85 31.41
C PRO A 89 12.21 12.58 32.08
N VAL A 90 12.95 12.14 33.09
CA VAL A 90 12.69 10.95 33.91
C VAL A 90 11.23 10.91 34.37
N ILE A 91 10.44 10.06 33.73
CA ILE A 91 9.03 9.84 34.05
C ILE A 91 8.97 9.12 35.39
N THR A 92 8.67 9.87 36.46
CA THR A 92 8.64 9.33 37.82
C THR A 92 7.29 8.68 38.16
N ASP A 93 6.28 8.83 37.28
CA ASP A 93 4.93 8.30 37.48
C ASP A 93 4.68 7.04 36.64
N MET A 94 4.27 5.96 37.31
CA MET A 94 3.85 4.69 36.72
C MET A 94 2.75 4.85 35.68
N LYS A 95 1.83 5.80 35.88
CA LYS A 95 0.71 6.02 34.96
C LYS A 95 1.21 6.49 33.59
N THR A 96 2.10 7.47 33.60
CA THR A 96 2.68 8.05 32.38
C THR A 96 3.55 7.04 31.64
N LEU A 97 4.39 6.26 32.34
CA LEU A 97 5.19 5.21 31.72
C LEU A 97 4.33 4.12 31.07
N THR A 98 3.22 3.74 31.72
CA THR A 98 2.31 2.74 31.15
C THR A 98 1.63 3.26 29.88
N GLN A 99 1.19 4.53 29.88
CA GLN A 99 0.56 5.16 28.71
C GLN A 99 1.53 5.31 27.54
N GLU A 100 2.81 5.64 27.80
CA GLU A 100 3.81 5.71 26.74
C GLU A 100 4.12 4.35 26.13
N ILE A 101 4.21 3.29 26.95
CA ILE A 101 4.40 1.92 26.46
C ILE A 101 3.19 1.47 25.63
N GLU A 102 1.96 1.77 26.07
CA GLU A 102 0.75 1.46 25.30
C GLU A 102 0.76 2.18 23.94
N LYS A 103 1.05 3.48 23.92
CA LYS A 103 1.16 4.27 22.68
C LYS A 103 2.28 3.76 21.75
N PHE A 104 3.42 3.39 22.32
CA PHE A 104 4.53 2.80 21.57
C PHE A 104 4.14 1.44 20.97
N ALA A 105 3.50 0.57 21.76
CA ALA A 105 3.03 -0.74 21.30
C ALA A 105 1.98 -0.62 20.18
N GLU A 106 1.06 0.34 20.28
CA GLU A 106 0.08 0.63 19.22
C GLU A 106 0.78 1.13 17.94
N GLY A 107 1.71 2.09 18.05
CA GLY A 107 2.48 2.59 16.91
C GLY A 107 3.26 1.47 16.22
N LYS A 108 3.94 0.62 17.00
CA LYS A 108 4.68 -0.54 16.47
C LYS A 108 3.78 -1.57 15.83
N LYS A 109 2.59 -1.80 16.40
CA LYS A 109 1.61 -2.71 15.78
C LYS A 109 1.20 -2.21 14.39
N ILE A 110 0.88 -0.92 14.26
CA ILE A 110 0.53 -0.31 12.97
C ILE A 110 1.70 -0.43 11.98
N GLU A 111 2.93 -0.19 12.42
CA GLU A 111 4.11 -0.32 11.58
C GLU A 111 4.32 -1.77 11.10
N ILE A 112 4.24 -2.75 12.01
CA ILE A 112 4.35 -4.18 11.69
C ILE A 112 3.25 -4.60 10.72
N ASP A 113 2.02 -4.17 10.95
CA ASP A 113 0.89 -4.48 10.07
C ASP A 113 1.11 -3.86 8.67
N THR A 114 1.62 -2.63 8.61
CA THR A 114 2.00 -1.96 7.34
C THR A 114 3.12 -2.72 6.62
N LEU A 115 4.14 -3.18 7.33
CA LEU A 115 5.24 -3.97 6.77
C LEU A 115 4.76 -5.32 6.24
N LYS A 116 3.86 -6.00 6.97
CA LYS A 116 3.26 -7.26 6.53
C LYS A 116 2.44 -7.09 5.26
N ILE A 117 1.59 -6.06 5.20
CA ILE A 117 0.82 -5.73 4.00
C ILE A 117 1.76 -5.48 2.81
N ARG A 118 2.86 -4.75 3.01
CA ARG A 118 3.88 -4.52 1.97
C ARG A 118 4.57 -5.81 1.54
N GLU A 119 4.89 -6.71 2.47
CA GLU A 119 5.53 -7.99 2.15
C GLU A 119 4.59 -8.91 1.35
N GLU A 120 3.32 -8.99 1.76
CA GLU A 120 2.28 -9.75 1.06
C GLU A 120 2.08 -9.21 -0.36
N TYR A 121 1.91 -7.89 -0.50
CA TYR A 121 1.84 -7.23 -1.80
C TYR A 121 3.06 -7.54 -2.70
N ARG A 122 4.27 -7.53 -2.13
CA ARG A 122 5.50 -7.86 -2.87
C ARG A 122 5.51 -9.33 -3.32
N LYS A 123 5.04 -10.26 -2.48
CA LYS A 123 4.95 -11.69 -2.83
C LYS A 123 3.94 -11.91 -3.96
N ASP A 124 2.76 -11.30 -3.85
CA ASP A 124 1.72 -11.39 -4.88
C ASP A 124 2.20 -10.80 -6.21
N PHE A 125 2.88 -9.66 -6.17
CA PHE A 125 3.52 -9.05 -7.33
C PHE A 125 4.51 -10.00 -8.01
N LEU A 126 5.47 -10.58 -7.27
CA LEU A 126 6.44 -11.53 -7.84
C LEU A 126 5.75 -12.80 -8.39
N GLY A 127 4.71 -13.28 -7.72
CA GLY A 127 3.91 -14.41 -8.17
C GLY A 127 3.23 -14.13 -9.52
N ASN A 128 2.59 -12.97 -9.64
CA ASN A 128 1.88 -12.53 -10.84
C ASN A 128 2.83 -12.29 -12.01
N VAL A 129 3.97 -11.62 -11.78
CA VAL A 129 5.04 -11.45 -12.80
C VAL A 129 5.49 -12.82 -13.32
N SER A 130 5.76 -13.76 -12.43
CA SER A 130 6.22 -15.10 -12.79
C SER A 130 5.19 -15.83 -13.65
N HIS A 131 3.90 -15.70 -13.32
CA HIS A 131 2.82 -16.34 -14.07
C HIS A 131 2.61 -15.71 -15.46
N GLU A 132 2.62 -14.38 -15.55
CA GLU A 132 2.42 -13.66 -16.81
C GLU A 132 3.59 -13.86 -17.78
N LEU A 133 4.82 -14.06 -17.30
CA LEU A 133 5.97 -14.42 -18.15
C LEU A 133 5.93 -15.90 -18.57
N LYS A 134 5.57 -16.80 -17.66
CA LYS A 134 5.57 -18.25 -17.89
C LYS A 134 4.62 -18.66 -19.03
N THR A 135 3.45 -18.05 -19.10
CA THR A 135 2.41 -18.40 -20.09
C THR A 135 2.85 -18.17 -21.55
N PRO A 136 3.27 -16.97 -21.98
CA PRO A 136 3.77 -16.76 -23.33
C PRO A 136 5.06 -17.51 -23.59
N LEU A 137 5.95 -17.66 -22.59
CA LEU A 137 7.19 -18.44 -22.75
C LEU A 137 6.91 -19.90 -23.12
N PHE A 138 6.05 -20.60 -22.38
CA PHE A 138 5.68 -21.98 -22.70
C PHE A 138 4.88 -22.10 -24.00
N THR A 139 4.08 -21.08 -24.32
CA THR A 139 3.35 -21.03 -25.60
C THR A 139 4.32 -20.94 -26.79
N VAL A 140 5.31 -20.05 -26.72
CA VAL A 140 6.38 -19.93 -27.73
C VAL A 140 7.17 -21.22 -27.84
N GLN A 141 7.60 -21.78 -26.70
CA GLN A 141 8.33 -23.05 -26.66
C GLN A 141 7.52 -24.19 -27.30
N GLY A 142 6.23 -24.30 -26.97
CA GLY A 142 5.34 -25.33 -27.53
C GLY A 142 5.18 -25.22 -29.04
N TYR A 143 4.99 -24.01 -29.58
CA TYR A 143 4.92 -23.81 -31.03
C TYR A 143 6.23 -24.14 -31.73
N ILE A 144 7.38 -23.77 -31.16
CA ILE A 144 8.70 -24.10 -31.70
C ILE A 144 8.92 -25.62 -31.69
N LEU A 145 8.62 -26.31 -30.58
CA LEU A 145 8.74 -27.77 -30.50
C LEU A 145 7.84 -28.48 -31.52
N THR A 146 6.59 -28.03 -31.66
CA THR A 146 5.65 -28.62 -32.64
C THR A 146 6.15 -28.42 -34.09
N LEU A 147 6.78 -27.28 -34.38
CA LEU A 147 7.42 -27.05 -35.68
C LEU A 147 8.57 -28.03 -35.92
N LEU A 148 9.42 -28.24 -34.92
CA LEU A 148 10.55 -29.18 -34.95
C LEU A 148 10.11 -30.64 -35.10
N ASP A 149 8.99 -31.03 -34.48
CA ASP A 149 8.40 -32.38 -34.54
C ASP A 149 7.73 -32.71 -35.88
N GLY A 150 7.82 -31.81 -36.87
CA GLY A 150 7.44 -32.07 -38.26
C GLY A 150 6.33 -31.18 -38.80
N ALA A 151 5.69 -30.34 -37.98
CA ALA A 151 4.70 -29.38 -38.47
C ALA A 151 5.30 -28.33 -39.43
N MET A 152 6.64 -28.16 -39.44
CA MET A 152 7.34 -27.34 -40.43
C MET A 152 7.11 -27.80 -41.88
N LYS A 153 6.77 -29.07 -42.12
CA LYS A 153 6.57 -29.62 -43.47
C LYS A 153 5.31 -29.06 -44.15
N ASP A 154 4.29 -28.72 -43.38
CA ASP A 154 3.08 -28.05 -43.88
C ASP A 154 3.30 -26.52 -43.88
N LYS A 155 3.21 -25.90 -45.06
CA LYS A 155 3.41 -24.45 -45.22
C LYS A 155 2.41 -23.62 -44.41
N LYS A 156 1.13 -24.02 -44.36
CA LYS A 156 0.08 -23.28 -43.65
C LYS A 156 0.28 -23.36 -42.14
N LEU A 157 0.59 -24.55 -41.62
CA LEU A 157 0.88 -24.72 -40.18
C LEU A 157 2.16 -23.99 -39.78
N ARG A 158 3.20 -24.02 -40.64
CA ARG A 158 4.45 -23.30 -40.42
C ARG A 158 4.23 -21.81 -40.23
N GLU A 159 3.58 -21.15 -41.18
CA GLU A 159 3.29 -19.72 -41.09
C GLU A 159 2.43 -19.39 -39.87
N LYS A 160 1.37 -20.17 -39.62
CA LYS A 160 0.49 -19.97 -38.47
C LYS A 160 1.24 -20.06 -37.13
N TYR A 161 2.09 -21.08 -36.94
CA TYR A 161 2.81 -21.28 -35.69
C TYR A 161 3.96 -20.30 -35.50
N LEU A 162 4.66 -19.91 -36.58
CA LEU A 162 5.66 -18.84 -36.51
C LEU A 162 5.02 -17.50 -36.12
N GLN A 163 3.87 -17.15 -36.70
CA GLN A 163 3.13 -15.94 -36.29
C GLN A 163 2.69 -16.00 -34.83
N ARG A 164 2.21 -17.16 -34.36
CA ARG A 164 1.82 -17.34 -32.95
C ARG A 164 3.01 -17.26 -31.99
N ALA A 165 4.17 -17.79 -32.39
CA ALA A 165 5.41 -17.65 -31.64
C ALA A 165 5.88 -16.19 -31.60
N SER A 166 5.86 -15.47 -32.74
CA SER A 166 6.20 -14.03 -32.81
C SER A 166 5.33 -13.22 -31.85
N LYS A 167 4.01 -13.40 -31.89
CA LYS A 167 3.08 -12.73 -30.96
C LYS A 167 3.38 -13.05 -29.49
N GLY A 168 3.81 -14.28 -29.19
CA GLY A 168 4.22 -14.66 -27.85
C GLY A 168 5.50 -13.94 -27.38
N VAL A 169 6.48 -13.78 -28.27
CA VAL A 169 7.71 -13.02 -28.01
C VAL A 169 7.41 -11.53 -27.84
N GLU A 170 6.59 -10.95 -28.72
CA GLU A 170 6.13 -9.57 -28.59
C GLU A 170 5.47 -9.33 -27.22
N ARG A 171 4.57 -10.24 -26.79
CA ARG A 171 3.95 -10.17 -25.46
C ARG A 171 4.98 -10.23 -24.32
N LEU A 172 6.01 -11.07 -24.42
CA LEU A 172 7.10 -11.11 -23.44
C LEU A 172 7.84 -9.76 -23.37
N ILE A 173 8.15 -9.17 -24.52
CA ILE A 173 8.82 -7.86 -24.60
C ILE A 173 7.96 -6.78 -23.92
N TYR A 174 6.65 -6.76 -24.16
CA TYR A 174 5.74 -5.82 -23.50
C TYR A 174 5.75 -5.98 -21.98
N ILE A 175 5.63 -7.22 -21.46
CA ILE A 175 5.64 -7.47 -20.01
C ILE A 175 6.96 -7.00 -19.38
N VAL A 176 8.10 -7.26 -20.04
CA VAL A 176 9.41 -6.83 -19.55
C VAL A 176 9.54 -5.31 -19.54
N LYS A 177 9.06 -4.63 -20.59
CA LYS A 177 9.06 -3.15 -20.64
C LYS A 177 8.16 -2.55 -19.56
N ASP A 178 6.96 -3.09 -19.38
CA ASP A 178 6.04 -2.66 -18.32
C ASP A 178 6.68 -2.83 -16.93
N LEU A 179 7.38 -3.94 -16.71
CA LEU A 179 8.08 -4.22 -15.45
C LEU A 179 9.24 -3.23 -15.20
N ASP A 180 10.07 -2.99 -16.21
CA ASP A 180 11.18 -2.02 -16.12
C ASP A 180 10.69 -0.60 -15.84
N LEU A 181 9.55 -0.21 -16.41
CA LEU A 181 8.95 1.08 -16.15
C LEU A 181 8.48 1.20 -14.69
N ILE A 182 7.78 0.17 -14.19
CA ILE A 182 7.29 0.14 -12.80
C ILE A 182 8.46 0.19 -11.81
N THR A 183 9.53 -0.57 -12.04
CA THR A 183 10.69 -0.56 -11.13
C THR A 183 11.38 0.81 -11.10
N LYS A 184 11.50 1.49 -12.26
CA LYS A 184 12.03 2.86 -12.33
C LYS A 184 11.15 3.88 -11.60
N LEU A 185 9.83 3.74 -11.70
CA LEU A 185 8.86 4.60 -11.03
C LEU A 185 8.91 4.42 -9.49
N GLU A 186 9.02 3.18 -8.99
CA GLU A 186 9.06 2.91 -7.55
C GLU A 186 10.33 3.38 -6.85
N VAL A 187 11.47 3.30 -7.52
CA VAL A 187 12.75 3.74 -6.96
C VAL A 187 12.88 5.27 -6.97
N GLY A 188 11.87 5.99 -7.51
CA GLY A 188 11.91 7.45 -7.70
C GLY A 188 12.95 7.85 -8.76
N GLY A 189 13.39 6.91 -9.59
CA GLY A 189 14.44 7.10 -10.59
C GLY A 189 13.93 7.55 -11.95
N LEU A 190 12.61 7.72 -12.12
CA LEU A 190 12.05 8.25 -13.36
C LEU A 190 12.35 9.75 -13.45
N LYS A 191 13.40 10.11 -14.16
CA LYS A 191 13.66 11.49 -14.55
C LYS A 191 12.74 11.83 -15.71
N LEU A 192 11.74 12.67 -15.45
CA LEU A 192 10.84 13.18 -16.48
C LEU A 192 11.58 14.20 -17.35
N GLU A 193 11.50 14.01 -18.67
CA GLU A 193 12.00 14.97 -19.65
C GLU A 193 10.83 15.83 -20.11
N ARG A 194 10.53 16.88 -19.33
CA ARG A 194 9.41 17.78 -19.63
C ARG A 194 9.74 18.68 -20.81
N GLU A 195 8.82 18.75 -21.77
CA GLU A 195 8.86 19.66 -22.90
C GLU A 195 7.47 20.24 -23.16
N ASP A 196 7.42 21.34 -23.91
CA ASP A 196 6.18 21.97 -24.34
C ASP A 196 5.76 21.36 -25.68
N PHE A 197 4.56 20.78 -25.74
CA PHE A 197 4.04 20.18 -26.98
C PHE A 197 2.52 20.33 -27.08
N ASP A 198 1.99 20.23 -28.30
CA ASP A 198 0.55 20.25 -28.55
C ASP A 198 -0.07 18.88 -28.22
N ILE A 199 -0.97 18.87 -27.22
CA ILE A 199 -1.64 17.64 -26.78
C ILE A 199 -2.60 17.10 -27.84
N ILE A 200 -3.19 17.97 -28.67
CA ILE A 200 -4.11 17.57 -29.74
C ILE A 200 -3.34 16.76 -30.79
N GLU A 201 -2.18 17.27 -31.22
CA GLU A 201 -1.30 16.58 -32.17
C GLU A 201 -0.85 15.21 -31.62
N LEU A 202 -0.50 15.14 -30.34
CA LEU A 202 -0.12 13.87 -29.70
C LEU A 202 -1.27 12.87 -29.72
N ILE A 203 -2.50 13.28 -29.37
CA ILE A 203 -3.67 12.39 -29.36
C ILE A 203 -3.99 11.93 -30.79
N GLN A 204 -3.94 12.83 -31.78
CA GLN A 204 -4.15 12.50 -33.19
C GLN A 204 -3.14 11.44 -33.67
N ASN A 205 -1.85 11.62 -33.36
CA ASN A 205 -0.82 10.63 -33.68
C ASN A 205 -1.14 9.25 -33.05
N VAL A 206 -1.71 9.22 -31.85
CA VAL A 206 -2.12 7.95 -31.21
C VAL A 206 -3.37 7.36 -31.88
N PHE A 207 -4.33 8.18 -32.32
CA PHE A 207 -5.46 7.71 -33.13
C PHE A 207 -4.98 7.03 -34.41
N ASP A 208 -4.06 7.66 -35.15
CA ASP A 208 -3.52 7.11 -36.40
C ASP A 208 -2.81 5.77 -36.17
N LEU A 209 -2.05 5.65 -35.06
CA LEU A 209 -1.40 4.40 -34.67
C LEU A 209 -2.38 3.27 -34.32
N LEU A 210 -3.57 3.62 -33.82
CA LEU A 210 -4.58 2.67 -33.36
C LEU A 210 -5.71 2.44 -34.37
N GLU A 211 -5.74 3.19 -35.48
CA GLU A 211 -6.80 3.15 -36.50
C GLU A 211 -7.08 1.72 -36.99
N MET A 212 -6.03 0.99 -37.40
CA MET A 212 -6.19 -0.40 -37.87
C MET A 212 -6.76 -1.33 -36.79
N LYS A 213 -6.44 -1.08 -35.53
CA LYS A 213 -6.89 -1.91 -34.41
C LYS A 213 -8.33 -1.59 -34.04
N ALA A 214 -8.70 -0.32 -34.05
CA ALA A 214 -10.06 0.14 -33.84
C ALA A 214 -10.99 -0.36 -34.97
N ALA A 215 -10.55 -0.27 -36.22
CA ALA A 215 -11.27 -0.78 -37.39
C ALA A 215 -11.50 -2.31 -37.34
N GLN A 216 -10.56 -3.08 -36.79
CA GLN A 216 -10.75 -4.54 -36.60
C GLN A 216 -11.86 -4.90 -35.61
N LYS A 217 -12.25 -3.97 -34.73
CA LYS A 217 -13.35 -4.12 -33.76
C LYS A 217 -14.57 -3.26 -34.09
N ASP A 218 -14.58 -2.60 -35.25
CA ASP A 218 -15.61 -1.65 -35.65
C ASP A 218 -15.83 -0.54 -34.60
N ILE A 219 -14.75 -0.03 -33.99
CA ILE A 219 -14.82 1.07 -33.00
C ILE A 219 -14.36 2.36 -33.66
N THR A 220 -15.13 3.43 -33.49
CA THR A 220 -14.77 4.76 -33.99
C THR A 220 -13.99 5.52 -32.93
N LEU A 221 -12.83 6.06 -33.30
CA LEU A 221 -12.03 6.96 -32.44
C LEU A 221 -12.26 8.40 -32.90
N THR A 222 -12.74 9.27 -32.03
CA THR A 222 -13.03 10.67 -32.37
C THR A 222 -12.66 11.62 -31.25
N PHE A 223 -12.47 12.89 -31.61
CA PHE A 223 -12.58 13.98 -30.65
C PHE A 223 -14.05 14.32 -30.40
N ASP A 224 -14.34 14.95 -29.27
CA ASP A 224 -15.68 15.45 -28.91
C ASP A 224 -16.12 16.65 -29.76
N MET A 225 -15.15 17.43 -30.21
CA MET A 225 -15.36 18.56 -31.10
C MET A 225 -14.16 18.79 -32.01
N GLU A 226 -14.35 19.65 -33.01
CA GLU A 226 -13.25 20.13 -33.84
C GLU A 226 -12.44 21.18 -33.07
N TYR A 227 -11.21 20.82 -32.70
CA TYR A 227 -10.27 21.74 -32.09
C TYR A 227 -9.59 22.61 -33.15
N GLN A 228 -9.85 23.91 -33.14
CA GLN A 228 -9.25 24.86 -34.08
C GLN A 228 -7.91 25.43 -33.59
N ASP A 229 -7.74 25.55 -32.27
CA ASP A 229 -6.55 26.09 -31.63
C ASP A 229 -5.71 24.97 -31.00
N SER A 230 -4.39 25.05 -31.17
CA SER A 230 -3.43 24.17 -30.50
C SER A 230 -3.45 24.37 -28.97
N ILE A 231 -3.32 23.26 -28.23
CA ILE A 231 -3.32 23.28 -26.76
C ILE A 231 -1.96 22.77 -26.28
N TYR A 232 -1.11 23.69 -25.84
CA TYR A 232 0.22 23.35 -25.35
C TYR A 232 0.24 22.98 -23.87
N VAL A 233 0.93 21.89 -23.54
CA VAL A 233 1.11 21.36 -22.17
C VAL A 233 2.59 21.16 -21.86
N ASN A 234 2.97 21.29 -20.58
CA ASN A 234 4.34 21.04 -20.11
C ASN A 234 4.42 19.66 -19.46
N ALA A 235 4.88 18.65 -20.21
CA ALA A 235 4.95 17.28 -19.72
C ALA A 235 6.01 16.47 -20.48
N ASP A 236 6.26 15.25 -20.03
CA ASP A 236 7.10 14.30 -20.78
C ASP A 236 6.27 13.69 -21.92
N ARG A 237 6.54 14.14 -23.15
CA ARG A 237 5.75 13.80 -24.35
C ARG A 237 5.66 12.29 -24.57
N GLU A 238 6.75 11.55 -24.42
CA GLU A 238 6.75 10.10 -24.61
C GLU A 238 5.90 9.39 -23.55
N LYS A 239 5.96 9.84 -22.29
CA LYS A 239 5.17 9.24 -21.21
C LYS A 239 3.69 9.58 -21.34
N ILE A 240 3.34 10.79 -21.75
CA ILE A 240 1.95 11.15 -22.02
C ILE A 240 1.39 10.39 -23.23
N GLN A 241 2.18 10.20 -24.29
CA GLN A 241 1.80 9.32 -25.40
C GLN A 241 1.51 7.89 -24.91
N GLN A 242 2.31 7.37 -23.98
CA GLN A 242 2.07 6.07 -23.37
C GLN A 242 0.78 6.05 -22.53
N VAL A 243 0.46 7.13 -21.79
CA VAL A 243 -0.80 7.25 -21.05
C VAL A 243 -2.00 7.17 -22.00
N VAL A 244 -2.02 8.03 -23.01
CA VAL A 244 -3.12 8.10 -23.98
C VAL A 244 -3.26 6.78 -24.72
N SER A 245 -2.15 6.18 -25.17
CA SER A 245 -2.17 4.88 -25.84
C SER A 245 -2.73 3.77 -24.95
N ASN A 246 -2.36 3.73 -23.67
CA ASN A 246 -2.89 2.72 -22.73
C ASN A 246 -4.39 2.89 -22.49
N LEU A 247 -4.88 4.13 -22.35
CA LEU A 247 -6.30 4.40 -22.15
C LEU A 247 -7.11 4.03 -23.41
N LEU A 248 -6.66 4.44 -24.60
CA LEU A 248 -7.33 4.12 -25.86
C LEU A 248 -7.29 2.63 -26.19
N VAL A 249 -6.17 1.95 -25.93
CA VAL A 249 -6.07 0.49 -26.11
C VAL A 249 -7.04 -0.23 -25.17
N ASN A 250 -7.20 0.24 -23.93
CA ASN A 250 -8.20 -0.32 -23.02
C ASN A 250 -9.62 -0.08 -23.52
N SER A 251 -9.92 1.14 -23.97
CA SER A 251 -11.22 1.47 -24.57
C SER A 251 -11.56 0.55 -25.75
N ILE A 252 -10.65 0.43 -26.74
CA ILE A 252 -10.85 -0.46 -27.90
C ILE A 252 -11.02 -1.92 -27.45
N LYS A 253 -10.31 -2.32 -26.40
CA LYS A 253 -10.35 -3.69 -25.90
C LYS A 253 -11.70 -4.04 -25.28
N TYR A 254 -12.24 -3.19 -24.41
CA TYR A 254 -13.47 -3.44 -23.65
C TYR A 254 -14.70 -2.73 -24.25
N GLY A 255 -14.54 -2.05 -25.38
CA GLY A 255 -15.61 -1.43 -26.14
C GLY A 255 -16.51 -2.45 -26.85
N HIS A 256 -17.74 -2.05 -27.13
CA HIS A 256 -18.68 -2.83 -27.92
C HIS A 256 -18.40 -2.72 -29.43
N PRO A 257 -18.78 -3.73 -30.24
CA PRO A 257 -18.77 -3.61 -31.69
C PRO A 257 -19.67 -2.45 -32.15
N ASN A 258 -19.23 -1.65 -33.12
CA ASN A 258 -19.87 -0.37 -33.50
C ASN A 258 -19.86 0.68 -32.38
N GLY A 259 -18.99 0.51 -31.39
CA GLY A 259 -18.79 1.45 -30.30
C GLY A 259 -18.05 2.71 -30.72
N THR A 260 -17.91 3.63 -29.78
CA THR A 260 -17.22 4.91 -29.95
C THR A 260 -16.33 5.15 -28.75
N THR A 261 -15.11 5.60 -29.03
CA THR A 261 -14.20 6.16 -28.03
C THR A 261 -13.99 7.62 -28.38
N GLU A 262 -14.32 8.47 -27.43
CA GLU A 262 -14.25 9.91 -27.56
C GLU A 262 -13.15 10.46 -26.65
N VAL A 263 -12.37 11.42 -27.15
CA VAL A 263 -11.39 12.15 -26.35
C VAL A 263 -11.77 13.62 -26.30
N SER A 264 -11.94 14.15 -25.10
CA SER A 264 -12.19 15.58 -24.86
C SER A 264 -11.06 16.23 -24.09
N ILE A 265 -10.83 17.52 -24.38
CA ILE A 265 -9.76 18.34 -23.82
C ILE A 265 -10.38 19.66 -23.36
N GLU A 266 -10.49 19.85 -22.05
CA GLU A 266 -11.09 21.05 -21.48
C GLU A 266 -10.08 21.85 -20.66
N ASN A 267 -10.19 23.18 -20.72
CA ASN A 267 -9.41 24.06 -19.85
C ASN A 267 -10.00 24.03 -18.43
N LEU A 268 -9.16 23.79 -17.43
CA LEU A 268 -9.49 23.92 -16.02
C LEU A 268 -8.99 25.25 -15.44
N ILE A 269 -9.51 25.58 -14.26
CA ILE A 269 -9.03 26.71 -13.45
C ILE A 269 -7.56 26.43 -13.03
N LYS A 270 -6.75 27.49 -12.93
CA LYS A 270 -5.31 27.46 -12.53
C LYS A 270 -4.34 26.93 -13.60
N ASN A 271 -4.57 27.26 -14.86
CA ASN A 271 -3.65 26.96 -15.96
C ASN A 271 -3.37 25.45 -16.11
N LYS A 272 -4.44 24.65 -16.00
CA LYS A 272 -4.40 23.20 -16.25
C LYS A 272 -5.39 22.84 -17.34
N VAL A 273 -5.14 21.72 -18.01
CA VAL A 273 -6.10 21.09 -18.91
C VAL A 273 -6.49 19.74 -18.34
N ILE A 274 -7.73 19.33 -18.57
CA ILE A 274 -8.20 17.98 -18.31
C ILE A 274 -8.44 17.28 -19.63
N ILE A 275 -7.86 16.09 -19.76
CA ILE A 275 -8.08 15.20 -20.89
C ILE A 275 -9.00 14.10 -20.39
N ARG A 276 -10.11 13.85 -21.08
CA ARG A 276 -11.03 12.74 -20.78
C ARG A 276 -11.06 11.78 -21.95
N VAL A 277 -10.99 10.49 -21.66
CA VAL A 277 -11.15 9.39 -22.61
C VAL A 277 -12.42 8.65 -22.22
N THR A 278 -13.46 8.77 -23.02
CA THR A 278 -14.78 8.22 -22.76
C THR A 278 -15.09 7.12 -23.75
N ASP A 279 -15.51 5.97 -23.24
CA ASP A 279 -15.91 4.81 -24.02
C ASP A 279 -17.35 4.42 -23.71
N ASN A 280 -18.02 3.83 -24.70
CA ASN A 280 -19.35 3.23 -24.54
C ASN A 280 -19.29 1.70 -24.44
N GLY A 281 -18.27 1.18 -23.76
CA GLY A 281 -18.06 -0.25 -23.57
C GLY A 281 -18.89 -0.87 -22.45
N GLU A 282 -18.44 -2.04 -21.99
CA GLU A 282 -19.09 -2.85 -20.95
C GLU A 282 -19.22 -2.12 -19.58
N GLY A 283 -18.43 -1.07 -19.37
CA GLY A 283 -18.33 -0.39 -18.09
C GLY A 283 -17.67 -1.22 -17.01
N ILE A 284 -17.53 -0.63 -15.82
CA ILE A 284 -16.78 -1.19 -14.70
C ILE A 284 -17.66 -1.17 -13.44
N PRO A 285 -17.88 -2.33 -12.79
CA PRO A 285 -18.58 -2.38 -11.51
C PRO A 285 -17.90 -1.53 -10.44
N LYS A 286 -18.70 -0.79 -9.65
CA LYS A 286 -18.21 0.17 -8.64
C LYS A 286 -17.27 -0.44 -7.60
N GLU A 287 -17.44 -1.73 -7.30
CA GLU A 287 -16.58 -2.47 -6.36
C GLU A 287 -15.13 -2.64 -6.84
N HIS A 288 -14.89 -2.57 -8.15
CA HIS A 288 -13.57 -2.73 -8.74
C HIS A 288 -12.82 -1.40 -8.93
N ILE A 289 -13.54 -0.28 -8.98
CA ILE A 289 -12.98 1.06 -9.20
C ILE A 289 -11.81 1.39 -8.23
N PRO A 290 -11.90 1.15 -6.91
CA PRO A 290 -10.82 1.47 -5.99
C PRO A 290 -9.51 0.71 -6.26
N ARG A 291 -9.62 -0.44 -6.92
CA ARG A 291 -8.53 -1.39 -7.17
C ARG A 291 -8.01 -1.35 -8.60
N LEU A 292 -8.65 -0.57 -9.48
CA LEU A 292 -8.39 -0.58 -10.92
C LEU A 292 -6.94 -0.23 -11.30
N PHE A 293 -6.30 0.59 -10.46
CA PHE A 293 -4.91 1.01 -10.63
C PHE A 293 -3.91 0.13 -9.87
N GLU A 294 -4.37 -0.92 -9.18
CA GLU A 294 -3.48 -1.94 -8.60
C GLU A 294 -2.78 -2.72 -9.72
N ARG A 295 -1.54 -3.15 -9.47
CA ARG A 295 -0.76 -3.92 -10.46
C ARG A 295 -1.35 -5.30 -10.63
N PHE A 296 -1.38 -5.77 -11.88
CA PHE A 296 -1.92 -7.09 -12.27
C PHE A 296 -3.40 -7.27 -11.94
N TYR A 297 -4.08 -6.23 -11.46
CA TYR A 297 -5.50 -6.30 -11.16
C TYR A 297 -6.32 -6.30 -12.45
N ARG A 298 -7.33 -7.17 -12.48
CA ARG A 298 -8.25 -7.35 -13.60
C ARG A 298 -9.61 -7.70 -13.03
N VAL A 299 -10.65 -7.09 -13.58
CA VAL A 299 -12.05 -7.35 -13.22
C VAL A 299 -12.40 -8.82 -13.47
N ASP A 300 -12.07 -9.34 -14.66
CA ASP A 300 -12.25 -10.76 -15.00
C ASP A 300 -10.95 -11.56 -15.04
N GLN A 301 -10.88 -12.62 -14.22
CA GLN A 301 -9.76 -13.56 -14.20
C GLN A 301 -9.95 -14.77 -15.15
N SER A 302 -11.18 -15.06 -15.57
CA SER A 302 -11.56 -16.31 -16.26
C SER A 302 -11.75 -16.16 -17.78
N GLY A 303 -12.27 -15.03 -18.28
CA GLY A 303 -12.71 -14.87 -19.68
C GLY A 303 -11.67 -14.32 -20.68
N SER A 304 -10.74 -13.47 -20.23
CA SER A 304 -9.95 -12.62 -21.13
C SER A 304 -8.47 -13.02 -21.29
N ARG A 305 -8.15 -14.31 -21.22
CA ARG A 305 -6.78 -14.81 -21.54
C ARG A 305 -6.44 -14.67 -23.03
N SER A 306 -7.43 -14.67 -23.90
CA SER A 306 -7.29 -14.51 -25.36
C SER A 306 -6.93 -13.08 -25.78
N GLU A 307 -7.49 -12.07 -25.12
CA GLU A 307 -7.30 -10.64 -25.47
C GLU A 307 -6.18 -9.93 -24.70
N GLY A 308 -5.30 -10.67 -24.01
CA GLY A 308 -3.97 -10.21 -23.59
C GLY A 308 -3.90 -8.83 -22.92
N GLY A 309 -4.03 -8.78 -21.59
CA GLY A 309 -3.67 -7.58 -20.81
C GLY A 309 -2.76 -8.01 -19.68
N SER A 310 -1.62 -7.32 -19.52
CA SER A 310 -0.69 -7.56 -18.40
C SER A 310 -1.31 -7.16 -17.05
N GLY A 311 -2.40 -6.40 -17.05
CA GLY A 311 -2.93 -5.76 -15.83
C GLY A 311 -1.99 -4.67 -15.30
N LEU A 312 -0.99 -4.26 -16.07
CA LEU A 312 -0.03 -3.22 -15.69
C LEU A 312 -0.39 -1.87 -16.31
N GLY A 313 -1.12 -1.83 -17.43
CA GLY A 313 -1.40 -0.61 -18.19
C GLY A 313 -1.95 0.54 -17.35
N LEU A 314 -3.02 0.32 -16.56
CA LEU A 314 -3.60 1.37 -15.72
C LEU A 314 -2.69 1.75 -14.54
N SER A 315 -1.95 0.80 -13.97
CA SER A 315 -0.96 1.11 -12.92
C SER A 315 0.19 1.99 -13.46
N ILE A 316 0.61 1.76 -14.71
CA ILE A 316 1.58 2.59 -15.42
C ILE A 316 1.01 3.99 -15.64
N VAL A 317 -0.23 4.10 -16.11
CA VAL A 317 -0.91 5.38 -16.30
C VAL A 317 -0.91 6.18 -14.99
N LYS A 318 -1.38 5.57 -13.90
CA LYS A 318 -1.42 6.23 -12.59
C LYS A 318 -0.05 6.74 -12.17
N HIS A 319 0.99 5.90 -12.25
CA HIS A 319 2.32 6.30 -11.83
C HIS A 319 2.95 7.38 -12.73
N ILE A 320 2.71 7.35 -14.05
CA ILE A 320 3.18 8.42 -14.95
C ILE A 320 2.53 9.75 -14.54
N ILE A 321 1.20 9.77 -14.35
CA ILE A 321 0.46 10.97 -13.97
C ILE A 321 0.89 11.48 -12.59
N GLU A 322 1.05 10.58 -11.61
CA GLU A 322 1.56 10.94 -10.27
C GLU A 322 3.00 11.49 -10.32
N ALA A 323 3.87 10.93 -11.17
CA ALA A 323 5.23 11.44 -11.36
C ALA A 323 5.25 12.86 -11.94
N HIS A 324 4.23 13.23 -12.74
CA HIS A 324 4.04 14.60 -13.21
C HIS A 324 3.49 15.54 -12.12
N GLY A 325 3.09 15.02 -10.96
CA GLY A 325 2.43 15.80 -9.90
C GLY A 325 0.93 16.00 -10.16
N GLU A 326 0.35 15.20 -11.07
CA GLU A 326 -1.01 15.31 -11.54
C GLU A 326 -1.90 14.21 -10.99
N LYS A 327 -3.21 14.26 -11.31
CA LYS A 327 -4.20 13.29 -10.83
C LYS A 327 -4.94 12.64 -11.99
N ILE A 328 -5.25 11.37 -11.81
CA ILE A 328 -6.14 10.59 -12.66
C ILE A 328 -7.43 10.27 -11.91
N TYR A 329 -8.55 10.30 -12.62
CA TYR A 329 -9.88 9.98 -12.16
C TYR A 329 -10.52 8.95 -13.08
N VAL A 330 -11.49 8.23 -12.55
CA VAL A 330 -12.27 7.25 -13.30
C VAL A 330 -13.72 7.32 -12.84
N GLU A 331 -14.62 7.41 -13.81
CA GLU A 331 -16.06 7.30 -13.63
C GLU A 331 -16.58 6.23 -14.56
N SER A 332 -17.45 5.34 -14.08
CA SER A 332 -17.95 4.25 -14.92
C SER A 332 -19.26 3.70 -14.40
N GLU A 333 -20.10 3.28 -15.33
CA GLU A 333 -21.36 2.61 -15.08
C GLU A 333 -21.48 1.38 -15.99
N VAL A 334 -21.90 0.26 -15.40
CA VAL A 334 -22.02 -1.03 -16.10
C VAL A 334 -23.02 -0.92 -17.24
N ASP A 335 -22.69 -1.48 -18.40
CA ASP A 335 -23.47 -1.43 -19.65
C ASP A 335 -23.68 -0.02 -20.23
N VAL A 336 -23.00 1.00 -19.69
CA VAL A 336 -23.01 2.37 -20.21
C VAL A 336 -21.66 2.74 -20.78
N GLY A 337 -20.58 2.49 -20.02
CA GLY A 337 -19.22 2.82 -20.45
C GLY A 337 -18.32 3.29 -19.31
N SER A 338 -17.15 3.80 -19.67
CA SER A 338 -16.17 4.32 -18.72
C SER A 338 -15.57 5.64 -19.22
N GLU A 339 -15.29 6.53 -18.29
CA GLU A 339 -14.53 7.76 -18.50
C GLU A 339 -13.27 7.71 -17.65
N PHE A 340 -12.11 7.84 -18.29
CA PHE A 340 -10.83 8.06 -17.63
C PHE A 340 -10.37 9.48 -17.90
N SER A 341 -10.09 10.25 -16.85
CA SER A 341 -9.66 11.63 -17.01
C SER A 341 -8.40 11.95 -16.22
N PHE A 342 -7.51 12.75 -16.78
CA PHE A 342 -6.28 13.18 -16.11
C PHE A 342 -5.95 14.63 -16.42
N THR A 343 -5.23 15.27 -15.49
CA THR A 343 -4.85 16.68 -15.62
C THR A 343 -3.40 16.84 -16.09
N LEU A 344 -3.12 17.92 -16.80
CA LEU A 344 -1.77 18.38 -17.14
C LEU A 344 -1.64 19.90 -16.95
N GLU A 345 -0.41 20.35 -16.66
CA GLU A 345 -0.09 21.77 -16.63
C GLU A 345 -0.09 22.34 -18.06
N LYS A 346 -0.87 23.41 -18.26
CA LYS A 346 -0.90 24.13 -19.53
C LYS A 346 0.33 25.05 -19.58
N THR A 347 0.93 25.19 -20.75
CA THR A 347 2.00 26.18 -20.92
C THR A 347 1.39 27.54 -21.17
N GLU A 348 1.97 28.58 -20.58
CA GLU A 348 1.66 29.97 -20.95
C GLU A 348 2.46 30.37 -22.19
N ASN A 349 2.45 29.60 -23.27
CA ASN A 349 2.98 30.12 -24.53
C ASN A 349 1.92 30.98 -25.20
N ASN A 350 2.00 32.27 -24.89
CA ASN A 350 1.60 33.34 -25.78
C ASN A 350 2.24 33.07 -27.14
N ALA A 351 1.44 32.62 -28.11
CA ALA A 351 1.83 32.64 -29.51
C ALA A 351 2.44 34.02 -29.82
N SER A 352 3.72 34.02 -30.17
CA SER A 352 4.45 35.20 -30.66
C SER A 352 4.50 35.15 -32.17
#